data_AF-A0A352VRC5-F1
#
_entry.id   AF-A0A352VRC5-F1
#
_cell.length_a   1.000
_cell.length_b   1.000
_cell.length_c   1.000
_cell.angle_alpha   90.00
_cell.angle_beta   90.00
_cell.angle_gamma   90.00
#
_symmetry.space_group_name_H-M   'P 1'
#
loop_
_entity.id
_entity.type
_entity.pdbx_description
1 polymer ?
#
loop_
_entity_poly.entity_id
_entity_poly.type
_entity_poly.pdbx_seq_one_letter_code
_entity_poly.pdbx_strand_id
1 'polypeptide(L)' 'ERKLGISGAECVDRAGEAVTQARSLVDDVEFSAEDATRTDIDFLCEVIGVAVSAGATTINIPDTVGYAVPAEISKM' A
#
# COMPACT_ATOMS: atom_id res chain seq x y z
N GLU A 1 10.87 2.79 15.45
CA GLU A 1 11.22 4.03 14.72
C GLU A 1 11.89 3.59 13.42
N ARG A 2 11.22 3.76 12.27
CA ARG A 2 11.39 2.87 11.11
C ARG A 2 11.55 3.62 9.78
N LYS A 3 12.48 3.10 8.97
CA LYS A 3 12.87 3.34 7.55
C LYS A 3 12.55 4.71 6.93
N LEU A 4 11.29 5.11 6.89
CA LEU A 4 10.82 6.32 6.21
C LEU A 4 10.91 7.58 7.08
N GLY A 5 10.87 7.43 8.41
CA GLY A 5 10.92 8.59 9.32
C GLY A 5 9.74 9.55 9.21
N ILE A 6 8.59 9.07 8.72
CA ILE A 6 7.35 9.84 8.53
C ILE A 6 6.21 9.31 9.40
N SER A 7 5.17 10.13 9.59
CA SER A 7 3.95 9.73 10.28
C SER A 7 3.06 8.82 9.41
N GLY A 8 2.11 8.11 10.03
CA GLY A 8 1.12 7.31 9.30
C GLY A 8 0.26 8.16 8.35
N ALA A 9 -0.24 9.30 8.82
CA ALA A 9 -1.00 10.25 7.99
C ALA A 9 -0.17 10.76 6.79
N GLU A 10 1.10 11.12 7.02
CA GLU A 10 1.98 11.54 5.94
C GLU A 10 2.26 10.41 4.93
N CYS A 11 2.28 9.15 5.37
CA CYS A 11 2.39 8.00 4.48
C CYS A 11 1.15 7.85 3.58
N VAL A 12 -0.05 8.03 4.15
CA VAL A 12 -1.32 7.99 3.42
C VAL A 12 -1.38 9.10 2.37
N ASP A 13 -1.05 10.34 2.75
CA ASP A 13 -1.03 11.49 1.85
C ASP A 13 -0.07 11.28 0.69
N ARG A 14 1.18 10.86 0.99
CA ARG A 14 2.19 10.59 -0.03
C ARG A 14 1.79 9.47 -0.99
N ALA A 15 1.11 8.43 -0.51
CA ALA A 15 0.61 7.36 -1.36
C ALA A 15 -0.40 7.90 -2.39
N GLY A 16 -1.35 8.73 -1.95
CA GLY A 16 -2.33 9.37 -2.83
C GLY A 16 -1.70 10.32 -3.85
N GLU A 17 -0.76 11.16 -3.42
CA GLU A 17 -0.02 12.09 -4.29
C GLU A 17 0.77 11.34 -5.38
N ALA A 18 1.51 10.31 -4.99
CA ALA A 18 2.33 9.53 -5.91
C ALA A 18 1.47 8.79 -6.96
N VAL A 19 0.36 8.18 -6.54
CA VAL A 19 -0.55 7.50 -7.46
C VAL A 19 -1.21 8.52 -8.39
N THR A 20 -1.70 9.64 -7.87
CA THR A 20 -2.31 10.72 -8.69
C THR A 20 -1.33 11.22 -9.75
N GLN A 21 -0.06 11.42 -9.37
CA GLN A 21 0.98 11.81 -10.31
C GLN A 21 1.19 10.74 -11.38
N ALA A 22 1.32 9.47 -11.01
CA ALA A 22 1.49 8.38 -11.96
C ALA A 22 0.30 8.28 -12.93
N ARG A 23 -0.94 8.44 -12.42
CA ARG A 23 -2.17 8.44 -13.23
C ARG A 23 -2.26 9.57 -14.25
N SER A 24 -1.57 10.68 -14.02
CA SER A 24 -1.48 11.75 -15.02
C SER A 24 -0.56 11.39 -16.20
N LEU A 25 0.26 10.35 -16.06
CA LEU A 25 1.28 9.95 -17.03
C LEU A 25 0.96 8.62 -17.74
N VAL A 26 0.25 7.70 -17.06
CA VAL A 26 -0.07 6.37 -17.59
C VAL A 26 -1.41 5.84 -17.08
N ASP A 27 -2.07 5.06 -17.94
CA ASP A 27 -3.41 4.51 -17.67
C ASP A 27 -3.43 3.23 -16.83
N ASP A 28 -2.27 2.64 -16.53
CA ASP A 28 -2.15 1.45 -15.70
C ASP A 28 -1.09 1.69 -14.62
N VAL A 29 -1.52 1.69 -13.36
CA VAL A 29 -0.69 2.01 -12.19
C VAL A 29 -0.90 0.96 -11.11
N GLU A 30 0.19 0.32 -10.74
CA GLU A 30 0.24 -0.58 -9.60
C GLU A 30 0.73 0.15 -8.35
N PHE A 31 0.04 -0.08 -7.23
CA PHE A 31 0.51 0.31 -5.90
C PHE A 31 0.87 -0.93 -5.09
N SER A 32 2.09 -0.98 -4.57
CA SER A 32 2.57 -2.05 -3.69
C SER A 32 2.68 -1.55 -2.24
N ALA A 33 1.96 -2.18 -1.32
CA ALA A 33 2.07 -1.89 0.10
C ALA A 33 3.27 -2.67 0.70
N GLU A 34 4.47 -2.09 0.66
CA GLU A 34 5.66 -2.70 1.27
C GLU A 34 5.37 -3.12 2.71
N ASP A 35 5.78 -4.34 3.07
CA ASP A 35 5.61 -4.90 4.41
C ASP A 35 4.16 -5.13 4.87
N ALA A 36 3.24 -5.34 3.92
CA ALA A 36 1.81 -5.49 4.18
C ALA A 36 1.48 -6.59 5.20
N THR A 37 2.15 -7.74 5.16
CA THR A 37 1.88 -8.87 6.08
C THR A 37 2.21 -8.59 7.55
N ARG A 38 2.93 -7.49 7.84
CA ARG A 38 3.30 -7.06 9.20
C ARG A 38 2.73 -5.70 9.57
N THR A 39 1.93 -5.11 8.69
CA THR A 39 1.25 -3.83 8.89
C THR A 39 -0.09 -4.06 9.57
N ASP A 40 -0.51 -3.10 10.39
CA ASP A 40 -1.85 -3.10 10.97
C ASP A 40 -2.91 -3.07 9.86
N ILE A 41 -3.93 -3.95 9.94
CA ILE A 41 -4.90 -4.14 8.85
C ILE A 41 -5.71 -2.87 8.59
N ASP A 42 -6.09 -2.12 9.64
CA ASP A 42 -6.90 -0.92 9.47
C ASP A 42 -6.10 0.17 8.75
N PHE A 43 -4.83 0.36 9.16
CA PHE A 43 -3.92 1.28 8.47
C PHE A 43 -3.63 0.85 7.02
N LEU A 44 -3.44 -0.45 6.78
CA LEU A 44 -3.25 -0.99 5.43
C LEU A 44 -4.47 -0.70 4.55
N CYS A 45 -5.68 -0.90 5.06
CA CYS A 45 -6.92 -0.59 4.37
C CYS A 45 -7.05 0.91 4.06
N GLU A 46 -6.64 1.78 4.99
CA GLU A 46 -6.63 3.24 4.80
C GLU A 46 -5.72 3.65 3.63
N VAL A 47 -4.47 3.19 3.64
CA VAL A 47 -3.48 3.50 2.58
C VAL A 47 -3.95 2.96 1.22
N ILE A 48 -4.44 1.72 1.17
CA ILE A 48 -4.97 1.12 -0.06
C ILE A 48 -6.20 1.88 -0.55
N GLY A 49 -7.12 2.25 0.34
CA GLY A 49 -8.31 3.01 -0.01
C GLY A 49 -7.97 4.34 -0.68
N VAL A 50 -6.95 5.03 -0.18
CA VAL A 50 -6.43 6.25 -0.80
C VAL A 50 -5.76 5.97 -2.13
N ALA A 51 -4.92 4.93 -2.25
CA ALA A 51 -4.29 4.55 -3.51
C ALA A 51 -5.33 4.22 -4.60
N VAL A 52 -6.37 3.46 -4.27
CA VAL A 52 -7.48 3.15 -5.19
C VAL A 52 -8.23 4.42 -5.58
N SER A 53 -8.55 5.28 -4.63
CA SER A 53 -9.24 6.56 -4.89
C SER A 53 -8.43 7.51 -5.78
N ALA A 54 -7.11 7.48 -5.65
CA ALA A 54 -6.16 8.22 -6.49
C ALA A 54 -5.98 7.61 -7.89
N GLY A 55 -6.50 6.40 -8.12
CA GLY A 55 -6.60 5.76 -9.44
C GLY A 55 -5.69 4.57 -9.67
N ALA A 56 -5.08 3.98 -8.64
CA ALA A 56 -4.35 2.71 -8.79
C ALA A 56 -5.29 1.63 -9.35
N THR A 57 -4.84 0.94 -10.40
CA THR A 57 -5.58 -0.11 -11.11
C THR A 57 -5.23 -1.50 -10.59
N THR A 58 -4.04 -1.65 -9.99
CA THR A 58 -3.59 -2.88 -9.36
C THR A 58 -3.08 -2.58 -7.95
N ILE A 59 -3.48 -3.42 -6.99
CA ILE A 59 -2.97 -3.40 -5.62
C ILE A 59 -2.20 -4.69 -5.38
N ASN A 60 -0.92 -4.55 -5.05
CA ASN A 60 -0.04 -5.66 -4.70
C ASN A 60 0.18 -5.73 -3.18
N ILE A 61 0.02 -6.92 -2.62
CA ILE A 61 0.18 -7.23 -1.20
C ILE A 61 1.39 -8.15 -1.03
N PRO A 62 2.62 -7.59 -0.89
CA PRO A 62 3.82 -8.40 -0.76
C PRO A 62 4.02 -8.95 0.66
N ASP A 63 4.28 -10.25 0.76
CA ASP A 63 4.95 -10.82 1.92
C ASP A 63 6.45 -10.51 1.83
N THR A 64 6.82 -9.33 2.34
CA THR A 64 8.15 -8.74 2.14
C THR A 64 9.27 -9.57 2.80
N VAL A 65 8.96 -10.28 3.89
CA VAL A 65 9.92 -11.16 4.58
C VAL A 65 9.84 -12.59 4.05
N GLY A 66 8.67 -13.05 3.59
CA GLY A 66 8.51 -14.36 2.97
C GLY A 66 8.21 -15.50 3.95
N TYR A 67 7.65 -15.19 5.13
CA TYR A 67 7.34 -16.18 6.17
C TYR A 67 5.85 -16.40 6.41
N ALA A 68 4.97 -15.67 5.71
CA ALA A 68 3.54 -15.88 5.83
C ALA A 68 3.16 -17.26 5.27
N VAL A 69 2.30 -17.98 6.00
CA VAL A 69 1.74 -19.24 5.51
C VAL A 69 0.46 -19.00 4.71
N PRO A 70 0.05 -19.94 3.82
CA PRO A 70 -1.14 -19.75 2.98
C PRO A 70 -2.42 -19.38 3.75
N ALA A 71 -2.60 -19.91 4.96
CA ALA A 71 -3.76 -19.62 5.80
C ALA A 71 -3.78 -18.18 6.36
N GLU A 72 -2.60 -17.58 6.57
CA GLU A 72 -2.49 -16.19 7.04
C GLU A 72 -2.83 -15.23 5.90
N ILE A 73 -2.27 -15.47 4.71
CA ILE A 73 -2.58 -14.67 3.50
C ILE A 73 -4.07 -14.77 3.14
N SER A 74 -4.68 -15.96 3.25
CA SER A 74 -6.11 -16.13 2.94
C SER A 74 -7.05 -15.41 3.92
N LYS A 75 -6.56 -15.01 5.09
CA LYS A 75 -7.38 -14.37 6.13
C LYS A 75 -7.31 -12.83 6.05
N MET A 76 -6.25 -12.30 5.43
CA MET A 76 -6.11 -10.88 5.12
C MET A 76 -7.12 -10.46 4.05
#